data_AF-A0A9P8DHQ1-F1
#
_entry.id   AF-A0A9P8DHQ1-F1
#
_cell.length_a   1.000
_cell.length_b   1.000
_cell.length_c   1.000
_cell.angle_alpha   90.00
_cell.angle_beta   90.00
_cell.angle_gamma   90.00
#
_symmetry.space_group_name_H-M   'P 1'
#
loop_
_entity.id
_entity.type
_entity.pdbx_description
1 polymer ?
#
loop_
_entity_poly.entity_id
_entity_poly.type
_entity_poly.pdbx_seq_one_letter_code
_entity_poly.pdbx_strand_id
1 'polypeptide(L)'
;MAQLASNRLGQSLIETFTIGVGKLSAVRLDLAAHYIGVVKNAECFNELDKEIVAELELFMLLYRGIVEESIPTNKLQSNLTQWHVANEKLLNLADSIKLKFALSTFGLLANRWELSQRQKEGLNDTGETAVYEQKIECILEHSHEIIRFSMEMTSQKNIIHTFDFLMGAYAHVTLVEFSDHLEDINKTFLLMEEVQDLRKDTYVDEPVSIWAMNMMRKRVYDAARPELETRTETLPGLDVWWPPFEALSTRREYTSTEVSEGDQ
;
A
#
# COMPACT_ATOMS: atom_id res chain seq x y z
N MET A 1 -30.21 -8.59 -19.92
CA MET A 1 -29.57 -9.78 -19.30
C MET A 1 -28.07 -9.60 -19.07
N ALA A 2 -27.33 -8.81 -19.88
CA ALA A 2 -25.89 -8.54 -19.68
C ALA A 2 -25.56 -7.52 -18.57
N GLN A 3 -26.54 -6.74 -18.09
CA GLN A 3 -26.31 -5.66 -17.10
C GLN A 3 -26.33 -6.13 -15.63
N LEU A 4 -26.78 -7.36 -15.36
CA LEU A 4 -26.83 -7.94 -14.01
C LEU A 4 -25.63 -8.86 -13.71
N ALA A 5 -24.84 -9.22 -14.72
CA ALA A 5 -23.65 -10.07 -14.57
C ALA A 5 -22.38 -9.26 -14.26
N SER A 6 -22.29 -8.01 -14.73
CA SER A 6 -21.13 -7.12 -14.49
C SER A 6 -20.98 -6.73 -13.02
N ASN A 7 -22.09 -6.41 -12.33
CA ASN A 7 -22.05 -6.01 -10.92
C ASN A 7 -21.71 -7.17 -9.97
N ARG A 8 -21.97 -8.44 -10.35
CA ARG A 8 -21.70 -9.59 -9.47
C ARG A 8 -20.28 -10.11 -9.57
N LEU A 9 -19.60 -10.00 -10.71
CA LEU A 9 -18.21 -10.43 -10.84
C LEU A 9 -17.25 -9.42 -10.19
N GLY A 10 -17.50 -8.12 -10.32
CA GLY A 10 -16.74 -7.08 -9.63
C GLY A 10 -16.90 -7.12 -8.11
N GLN A 11 -18.12 -7.36 -7.59
CA GLN A 11 -18.34 -7.56 -6.15
C GLN A 11 -17.80 -8.91 -5.66
N SER A 12 -18.02 -10.01 -6.39
CA SER A 12 -17.55 -11.34 -5.99
C SER A 12 -16.02 -11.50 -6.04
N LEU A 13 -15.29 -10.73 -6.85
CA LEU A 13 -13.83 -10.74 -6.87
C LEU A 13 -13.22 -9.93 -5.72
N ILE A 14 -13.99 -9.02 -5.11
CA ILE A 14 -13.51 -8.05 -4.10
C ILE A 14 -14.02 -8.39 -2.68
N GLU A 15 -15.10 -9.17 -2.53
CA GLU A 15 -15.83 -9.34 -1.26
C GLU A 15 -15.18 -10.24 -0.17
N THR A 16 -13.90 -10.61 -0.25
CA THR A 16 -13.24 -11.30 0.88
C THR A 16 -11.79 -10.85 1.07
N PHE A 17 -11.62 -9.57 1.41
CA PHE A 17 -10.42 -9.10 2.09
C PHE A 17 -10.53 -9.42 3.59
N THR A 18 -9.80 -10.43 4.05
CA THR A 18 -9.57 -10.63 5.48
C THR A 18 -8.10 -10.35 5.76
N ILE A 19 -7.80 -9.12 6.18
CA ILE A 19 -6.49 -8.80 6.73
C ILE A 19 -6.36 -9.57 8.05
N GLY A 20 -5.30 -10.37 8.17
CA GLY A 20 -5.02 -11.20 9.34
C GLY A 20 -4.72 -12.68 9.05
N VAL A 21 -4.94 -13.16 7.81
CA VAL A 21 -4.71 -14.58 7.43
C VAL A 21 -3.58 -14.81 6.42
N GLY A 22 -2.90 -13.75 5.97
CA GLY A 22 -1.76 -13.86 5.03
C GLY A 22 -2.10 -14.45 3.65
N LYS A 23 -3.38 -14.61 3.32
CA LYS A 23 -3.83 -14.99 1.98
C LYS A 23 -4.27 -13.73 1.25
N LEU A 24 -3.51 -13.35 0.21
CA LEU A 24 -4.01 -12.46 -0.83
C LEU A 24 -5.34 -13.01 -1.34
N SER A 25 -6.38 -12.16 -1.37
CA SER A 25 -7.62 -12.48 -2.07
C SER A 25 -7.23 -13.02 -3.44
N ALA A 26 -7.71 -14.22 -3.78
CA ALA A 26 -7.26 -14.99 -4.92
C ALA A 26 -7.76 -14.34 -6.22
N VAL A 27 -7.20 -13.19 -6.59
CA VAL A 27 -7.31 -12.64 -7.94
C VAL A 27 -6.62 -13.65 -8.84
N ARG A 28 -7.43 -14.46 -9.51
CA ARG A 28 -7.01 -15.40 -10.54
C ARG A 28 -6.33 -14.61 -11.65
N LEU A 29 -5.00 -14.59 -11.66
CA LEU A 29 -4.20 -13.82 -12.63
C LEU A 29 -4.52 -14.20 -14.07
N ASP A 30 -4.90 -15.46 -14.31
CA ASP A 30 -5.36 -15.94 -15.60
C ASP A 30 -6.70 -15.32 -16.02
N LEU A 31 -7.63 -15.13 -15.08
CA LEU A 31 -8.89 -14.44 -15.34
C LEU A 31 -8.69 -12.93 -15.55
N ALA A 32 -7.79 -12.31 -14.77
CA ALA A 32 -7.41 -10.91 -14.96
C ALA A 32 -6.78 -10.69 -16.35
N ALA A 33 -5.83 -11.54 -16.75
CA ALA A 33 -5.22 -11.51 -18.07
C ALA A 33 -6.24 -11.71 -19.19
N HIS A 34 -7.17 -12.66 -19.00
CA HIS A 34 -8.25 -12.90 -19.95
C HIS A 34 -9.16 -11.68 -20.09
N TYR A 35 -9.58 -11.07 -18.97
CA TYR A 35 -10.41 -9.87 -18.97
C TYR A 35 -9.73 -8.71 -19.70
N ILE A 36 -8.45 -8.43 -19.39
CA ILE A 36 -7.66 -7.40 -20.09
C ILE A 36 -7.65 -7.68 -21.61
N GLY A 37 -7.41 -8.93 -22.00
CA GLY A 37 -7.40 -9.34 -23.40
C GLY A 37 -8.75 -9.16 -24.10
N VAL A 38 -9.86 -9.45 -23.44
CA VAL A 38 -11.21 -9.26 -24.00
C VAL A 38 -11.53 -7.77 -24.14
N VAL A 39 -11.27 -6.99 -23.08
CA VAL A 39 -11.64 -5.57 -23.03
C VAL A 39 -10.83 -4.71 -23.99
N LYS A 40 -9.51 -4.92 -24.09
CA LYS A 40 -8.65 -4.18 -25.04
C LYS A 40 -9.02 -4.45 -26.51
N ASN A 41 -9.65 -5.58 -26.81
CA ASN A 41 -10.08 -5.96 -28.15
C ASN A 41 -11.57 -5.70 -28.42
N ALA A 42 -12.32 -5.15 -27.45
CA ALA A 42 -13.73 -4.83 -27.63
C ALA A 42 -13.92 -3.53 -28.42
N GLU A 43 -14.91 -3.49 -29.32
CA GLU A 43 -15.21 -2.31 -30.15
C GLU A 43 -15.67 -1.09 -29.33
N CYS A 44 -16.09 -1.29 -28.08
CA CYS A 44 -16.62 -0.25 -27.18
C CYS A 44 -15.79 -0.11 -25.89
N PHE A 45 -14.48 0.11 -26.03
CA PHE A 45 -13.57 0.38 -24.91
C PHE A 45 -13.91 1.72 -24.24
N ASN A 46 -14.76 1.69 -23.22
CA ASN A 46 -15.19 2.88 -22.48
C ASN A 46 -14.13 3.32 -21.46
N GLU A 47 -14.18 4.57 -20.99
CA GLU A 47 -13.18 5.14 -20.07
C GLU A 47 -13.03 4.37 -18.74
N LEU A 48 -14.13 3.83 -18.20
CA LEU A 48 -14.10 3.06 -16.95
C LEU A 48 -13.39 1.71 -17.14
N ASP A 49 -13.59 1.07 -18.28
CA ASP A 49 -12.87 -0.14 -18.67
C ASP A 49 -11.37 0.13 -18.84
N LYS A 50 -10.98 1.34 -19.28
CA LYS A 50 -9.57 1.76 -19.37
C LYS A 50 -8.92 1.82 -18.00
N GLU A 51 -9.60 2.44 -17.03
CA GLU A 51 -9.11 2.54 -15.65
C GLU A 51 -8.95 1.15 -15.01
N ILE A 52 -9.97 0.29 -15.14
CA ILE A 52 -9.91 -1.08 -14.58
C ILE A 52 -8.79 -1.90 -15.22
N VAL A 53 -8.65 -1.83 -16.55
CA VAL A 53 -7.56 -2.51 -17.25
C VAL A 53 -6.20 -1.99 -16.76
N ALA A 54 -6.08 -0.68 -16.55
CA ALA A 54 -4.86 -0.08 -16.06
C ALA A 54 -4.48 -0.59 -14.65
N GLU A 55 -5.44 -0.56 -13.73
CA GLU A 55 -5.28 -1.05 -12.36
C GLU A 55 -4.92 -2.55 -12.32
N LEU A 56 -5.58 -3.37 -13.15
CA LEU A 56 -5.28 -4.80 -13.24
C LEU A 56 -3.87 -5.07 -13.79
N GLU A 57 -3.42 -4.33 -14.79
CA GLU A 57 -2.07 -4.47 -15.32
C GLU A 57 -1.00 -4.08 -14.29
N LEU A 58 -1.23 -2.98 -13.55
CA LEU A 58 -0.37 -2.57 -12.44
C LEU A 58 -0.35 -3.62 -11.32
N PHE A 59 -1.50 -4.16 -10.94
CA PHE A 59 -1.60 -5.22 -9.95
C PHE A 59 -0.84 -6.48 -10.38
N MET A 60 -1.03 -6.93 -11.62
CA MET A 60 -0.33 -8.10 -12.16
C MET A 60 1.19 -7.88 -12.19
N LEU A 61 1.65 -6.68 -12.54
CA LEU A 61 3.07 -6.34 -12.53
C LEU A 61 3.65 -6.39 -11.11
N LEU A 62 2.93 -5.85 -10.12
CA LEU A 62 3.34 -5.85 -8.73
C LEU A 62 3.37 -7.26 -8.15
N TYR A 63 2.33 -8.07 -8.44
CA TYR A 63 2.24 -9.46 -8.00
C TYR A 63 3.41 -10.29 -8.53
N ARG A 64 3.75 -10.14 -9.81
CA ARG A 64 4.91 -10.80 -10.42
C ARG A 64 6.25 -10.38 -9.79
N GLY A 65 6.38 -9.12 -9.39
CA GLY A 65 7.59 -8.59 -8.77
C GLY A 65 7.78 -8.95 -7.30
N ILE A 66 6.69 -8.94 -6.51
CA ILE A 66 6.75 -9.07 -5.04
C ILE A 66 6.35 -10.48 -4.57
N VAL A 67 5.33 -11.09 -5.19
CA VAL A 67 4.76 -12.36 -4.71
C VAL A 67 5.32 -13.56 -5.45
N GLU A 68 5.36 -13.51 -6.79
CA GLU A 68 5.98 -14.59 -7.57
C GLU A 68 7.50 -14.47 -7.63
N GLU A 69 8.03 -13.26 -7.38
CA GLU A 69 9.45 -12.92 -7.56
C GLU A 69 9.98 -13.28 -8.97
N SER A 70 9.09 -13.33 -9.97
CA SER A 70 9.41 -13.67 -11.36
C SER A 70 10.06 -12.51 -12.10
N ILE A 71 9.88 -11.28 -11.60
CA ILE A 71 10.54 -10.07 -12.08
C ILE A 71 11.62 -9.67 -11.05
N PRO A 72 12.89 -9.53 -11.46
CA PRO A 72 13.94 -9.03 -10.57
C PRO A 72 13.58 -7.66 -9.97
N THR A 73 13.83 -7.48 -8.68
CA THR A 73 13.52 -6.25 -7.93
C THR A 73 14.05 -4.98 -8.61
N ASN A 74 15.29 -5.03 -9.11
CA ASN A 74 15.91 -3.91 -9.82
C ASN A 74 15.26 -3.55 -11.17
N LYS A 75 14.40 -4.41 -11.71
CA LYS A 75 13.63 -4.17 -12.94
C LYS A 75 12.20 -3.72 -12.68
N LEU A 76 11.70 -3.83 -11.44
CA LEU A 76 10.30 -3.55 -11.13
C LEU A 76 9.97 -2.07 -11.39
N GLN A 77 10.85 -1.16 -10.98
CA GLN A 77 10.70 0.28 -11.25
C GLN A 77 10.79 0.61 -12.74
N SER A 78 11.76 0.02 -13.47
CA SER A 78 11.85 0.25 -14.92
C SER A 78 10.62 -0.27 -15.67
N ASN A 79 10.04 -1.39 -15.22
CA ASN A 79 8.83 -1.93 -15.81
C ASN A 79 7.62 -1.03 -15.52
N LEU A 80 7.52 -0.45 -14.31
CA LEU A 80 6.51 0.54 -13.99
C LEU A 80 6.63 1.78 -14.89
N THR A 81 7.84 2.32 -15.05
CA THR A 81 8.07 3.48 -15.94
C THR A 81 7.70 3.17 -17.38
N GLN A 82 8.10 2.01 -17.90
CA GLN A 82 7.73 1.57 -19.25
C GLN A 82 6.22 1.42 -19.41
N TRP A 83 5.57 0.80 -18.42
CA TRP A 83 4.12 0.66 -18.41
C TRP A 83 3.44 2.04 -18.38
N HIS A 84 3.92 2.97 -17.56
CA HIS A 84 3.37 4.32 -17.46
C HIS A 84 3.49 5.05 -18.79
N VAL A 85 4.68 5.09 -19.40
CA VAL A 85 4.91 5.75 -20.70
C VAL A 85 4.04 5.15 -21.82
N ALA A 86 3.87 3.82 -21.82
CA ALA A 86 3.05 3.14 -22.79
C ALA A 86 1.56 3.47 -22.62
N ASN A 87 1.06 3.52 -21.38
CA ASN A 87 -0.38 3.60 -21.11
C ASN A 87 -0.90 5.02 -20.86
N GLU A 88 -0.07 5.98 -20.47
CA GLU A 88 -0.46 7.37 -20.20
C GLU A 88 -1.20 8.01 -21.39
N LYS A 89 -0.61 7.90 -22.59
CA LYS A 89 -1.22 8.42 -23.84
C LYS A 89 -2.32 7.52 -24.39
N LEU A 90 -2.16 6.21 -24.23
CA LEU A 90 -3.11 5.22 -24.78
C LEU A 90 -4.45 5.25 -24.06
N LEU A 91 -4.43 5.53 -22.76
CA LEU A 91 -5.63 5.53 -21.93
C LEU A 91 -6.18 6.93 -21.67
N ASN A 92 -5.45 8.01 -22.03
CA ASN A 92 -5.82 9.40 -21.74
C ASN A 92 -6.11 9.65 -20.24
N LEU A 93 -5.35 8.98 -19.37
CA LEU A 93 -5.57 8.97 -17.92
C LEU A 93 -4.61 9.89 -17.15
N ALA A 94 -3.94 10.83 -17.83
CA ALA A 94 -3.01 11.77 -17.20
C ALA A 94 -3.67 12.58 -16.06
N ASP A 95 -4.98 12.80 -16.14
CA ASP A 95 -5.76 13.50 -15.12
C ASP A 95 -6.54 12.55 -14.18
N SER A 96 -6.48 11.23 -14.39
CA SER A 96 -7.19 10.27 -13.53
C SER A 96 -6.51 10.17 -12.16
N ILE A 97 -7.23 10.65 -11.14
CA ILE A 97 -6.78 10.60 -9.74
C ILE A 97 -6.63 9.15 -9.27
N LYS A 98 -7.50 8.24 -9.73
CA LYS A 98 -7.39 6.80 -9.39
C LYS A 98 -6.12 6.19 -9.94
N LEU A 99 -5.76 6.51 -11.18
CA LEU A 99 -4.51 6.03 -11.75
C LEU A 99 -3.30 6.62 -11.01
N LYS A 100 -3.32 7.92 -10.68
CA LYS A 100 -2.25 8.54 -9.88
C LYS A 100 -2.12 7.87 -8.52
N PHE A 101 -3.24 7.60 -7.84
CA PHE A 101 -3.28 6.86 -6.58
C PHE A 101 -2.70 5.44 -6.72
N ALA A 102 -3.07 4.71 -7.79
CA ALA A 102 -2.56 3.36 -8.06
C ALA A 102 -1.05 3.36 -8.36
N LEU A 103 -0.55 4.34 -9.11
CA LEU A 103 0.87 4.51 -9.40
C LEU A 103 1.68 4.81 -8.14
N SER A 104 1.22 5.74 -7.29
CA SER A 104 1.89 6.02 -6.00
C SER A 104 1.84 4.81 -5.07
N THR A 105 0.72 4.08 -5.04
CA THR A 105 0.60 2.81 -4.29
C THR A 105 1.62 1.77 -4.77
N PHE A 106 1.74 1.59 -6.08
CA PHE A 106 2.75 0.70 -6.66
C PHE A 106 4.15 1.16 -6.27
N GLY A 107 4.45 2.45 -6.45
CA GLY A 107 5.76 3.03 -6.15
C GLY A 107 6.16 2.83 -4.70
N LEU A 108 5.24 3.08 -3.77
CA LEU A 108 5.42 2.82 -2.34
C LEU A 108 5.77 1.35 -2.07
N LEU A 109 4.94 0.41 -2.55
CA LEU A 109 5.13 -1.02 -2.30
C LEU A 109 6.42 -1.55 -2.93
N ALA A 110 6.74 -1.12 -4.16
CA ALA A 110 7.93 -1.54 -4.87
C ALA A 110 9.22 -1.01 -4.20
N ASN A 111 9.26 0.27 -3.78
CA ASN A 111 10.42 0.81 -3.08
C ASN A 111 10.62 0.17 -1.69
N ARG A 112 9.53 -0.07 -0.95
CA ARG A 112 9.62 -0.79 0.34
C ARG A 112 10.07 -2.24 0.19
N TRP A 113 9.60 -2.92 -0.86
CA TRP A 113 10.07 -4.28 -1.19
C TRP A 113 11.57 -4.27 -1.51
N GLU A 114 12.02 -3.34 -2.36
CA GLU A 114 13.44 -3.22 -2.70
C GLU A 114 14.31 -2.94 -1.48
N LEU A 115 13.86 -2.06 -0.58
CA LEU A 115 14.54 -1.75 0.67
C LEU A 115 14.68 -3.00 1.55
N SER A 116 13.60 -3.78 1.69
CA SER A 116 13.61 -5.03 2.46
C SER A 116 14.53 -6.10 1.85
N GLN A 117 14.59 -6.21 0.52
CA GLN A 117 15.49 -7.17 -0.14
C GLN A 117 16.95 -6.80 0.09
N ARG A 118 17.30 -5.52 -0.02
CA ARG A 118 18.67 -5.04 0.26
C ARG A 118 19.10 -5.29 1.70
N GLN A 119 18.21 -5.05 2.68
CA GLN A 119 18.48 -5.34 4.08
C GLN A 119 18.74 -6.84 4.33
N LYS A 120 17.99 -7.74 3.66
CA LYS A 120 18.20 -9.19 3.76
C LYS A 120 19.55 -9.63 3.17
N GLU A 121 20.00 -8.96 2.12
CA GLU A 121 21.29 -9.24 1.48
C GLU A 121 22.50 -8.84 2.35
N GLY A 122 22.28 -8.13 3.47
CA GLY A 122 23.31 -7.82 4.47
C GLY A 122 24.45 -6.97 3.93
N LEU A 123 24.21 -6.26 2.83
CA LEU A 123 25.17 -5.36 2.23
C LEU A 123 25.30 -4.14 3.15
N ASN A 124 26.48 -4.03 3.77
CA ASN A 124 26.90 -2.95 4.64
C ASN A 124 28.01 -2.17 3.92
N ASP A 125 27.72 -1.64 2.73
CA ASP A 125 28.69 -0.82 2.01
C ASP A 125 28.36 0.67 2.16
N THR A 126 29.38 1.49 2.41
CA THR A 126 29.20 2.93 2.72
C THR A 126 28.67 3.75 1.54
N GLY A 127 28.69 3.20 0.32
CA GLY A 127 28.00 3.74 -0.85
C GLY A 127 26.48 3.49 -0.86
N GLU A 128 25.97 2.61 -0.01
CA GLU A 128 24.54 2.25 0.07
C GLU A 128 23.74 3.20 0.94
N THR A 129 24.35 3.96 1.87
CA THR A 129 23.61 4.90 2.71
C THR A 129 22.89 5.97 1.89
N ALA A 130 23.53 6.52 0.85
CA ALA A 130 22.89 7.51 -0.02
C ALA A 130 21.75 6.89 -0.85
N VAL A 131 21.89 5.64 -1.29
CA VAL A 131 20.84 4.92 -2.01
C VAL A 131 19.68 4.56 -1.08
N TYR A 132 19.99 4.26 0.19
CA TYR A 132 19.02 3.98 1.25
C TYR A 132 18.18 5.22 1.57
N GLU A 133 18.84 6.36 1.80
CA GLU A 133 18.16 7.65 2.01
C GLU A 133 17.29 8.03 0.81
N GLN A 134 17.81 7.92 -0.42
CA GLN A 134 17.02 8.17 -1.63
C GLN A 134 15.77 7.27 -1.71
N LYS A 135 15.88 6.01 -1.29
CA LYS A 135 14.73 5.09 -1.26
C LYS A 135 13.72 5.49 -0.21
N ILE A 136 14.16 5.93 0.96
CA ILE A 136 13.27 6.46 2.00
C ILE A 136 12.57 7.73 1.51
N GLU A 137 13.28 8.65 0.86
CA GLU A 137 12.68 9.85 0.25
C GLU A 137 11.56 9.47 -0.74
N CYS A 138 11.80 8.52 -1.65
CA CYS A 138 10.77 8.03 -2.57
C CYS A 138 9.58 7.37 -1.85
N ILE A 139 9.84 6.63 -0.76
CA ILE A 139 8.78 6.00 0.06
C ILE A 139 7.92 7.07 0.74
N LEU A 140 8.54 8.11 1.28
CA LEU A 140 7.86 9.24 1.91
C LEU A 140 7.03 10.01 0.89
N GLU A 141 7.62 10.34 -0.27
CA GLU A 141 6.95 11.04 -1.38
C GLU A 141 5.65 10.33 -1.78
N HIS A 142 5.74 9.04 -2.12
CA HIS A 142 4.56 8.26 -2.48
C HIS A 142 3.56 8.12 -1.33
N SER A 143 4.01 8.06 -0.08
CA SER A 143 3.11 8.03 1.07
C SER A 143 2.32 9.33 1.20
N HIS A 144 2.96 10.49 1.02
CA HIS A 144 2.26 11.78 1.00
C HIS A 144 1.31 11.90 -0.20
N GLU A 145 1.71 11.43 -1.38
CA GLU A 145 0.86 11.41 -2.58
C GLU A 145 -0.41 10.58 -2.37
N ILE A 146 -0.29 9.36 -1.83
CA ILE A 146 -1.43 8.48 -1.54
C ILE A 146 -2.43 9.18 -0.62
N ILE A 147 -1.96 9.88 0.41
CA ILE A 147 -2.82 10.61 1.35
C ILE A 147 -3.53 11.76 0.64
N ARG A 148 -2.80 12.56 -0.16
CA ARG A 148 -3.37 13.67 -0.94
C ARG A 148 -4.42 13.20 -1.94
N PHE A 149 -4.11 12.16 -2.72
CA PHE A 149 -5.05 11.59 -3.68
C PHE A 149 -6.25 10.98 -2.97
N SER A 150 -6.06 10.33 -1.81
CA SER A 150 -7.17 9.83 -1.01
C SER A 150 -8.09 10.95 -0.52
N MET A 151 -7.52 12.08 -0.09
CA MET A 151 -8.28 13.28 0.28
C MET A 151 -9.11 13.80 -0.90
N GLU A 152 -8.50 13.89 -2.07
CA GLU A 152 -9.14 14.37 -3.29
C GLU A 152 -10.27 13.44 -3.74
N MET A 153 -10.04 12.13 -3.75
CA MET A 153 -11.07 11.13 -4.06
C MET A 153 -12.25 11.20 -3.08
N THR A 154 -11.98 11.37 -1.78
CA THR A 154 -13.01 11.53 -0.75
C THR A 154 -13.81 12.81 -0.98
N SER A 155 -13.13 13.92 -1.28
CA SER A 155 -13.76 15.23 -1.56
C SER A 155 -14.66 15.19 -2.80
N GLN A 156 -14.27 14.42 -3.83
CA GLN A 156 -15.05 14.23 -5.04
C GLN A 156 -16.20 13.22 -4.88
N LYS A 157 -16.37 12.62 -3.68
CA LYS A 157 -17.34 11.55 -3.41
C LYS A 157 -17.19 10.35 -4.36
N ASN A 158 -15.95 10.07 -4.76
CA ASN A 158 -15.65 8.87 -5.54
C ASN A 158 -15.94 7.63 -4.69
N ILE A 159 -16.31 6.53 -5.35
CA ILE A 159 -16.40 5.23 -4.67
C ILE A 159 -14.97 4.83 -4.29
N ILE A 160 -14.67 4.84 -3.00
CA ILE A 160 -13.40 4.39 -2.45
C ILE A 160 -13.54 2.90 -2.15
N HIS A 161 -12.70 2.06 -2.74
CA HIS A 161 -12.70 0.63 -2.45
C HIS A 161 -11.99 0.36 -1.11
N THR A 162 -12.31 -0.76 -0.48
CA THR A 162 -11.67 -1.17 0.78
C THR A 162 -10.15 -1.19 0.65
N PHE A 163 -9.62 -1.60 -0.50
CA PHE A 163 -8.17 -1.60 -0.74
C PHE A 163 -7.56 -0.19 -0.72
N ASP A 164 -8.20 0.81 -1.34
CA ASP A 164 -7.72 2.20 -1.35
C ASP A 164 -7.66 2.78 0.06
N PHE A 165 -8.66 2.44 0.87
CA PHE A 165 -8.72 2.83 2.27
C PHE A 165 -7.55 2.24 3.08
N LEU A 166 -7.27 0.95 2.86
CA LEU A 166 -6.16 0.24 3.49
C LEU A 166 -4.80 0.76 3.03
N MET A 167 -4.66 1.13 1.76
CA MET A 167 -3.44 1.75 1.24
C MET A 167 -3.20 3.13 1.85
N GLY A 168 -4.27 3.90 2.12
CA GLY A 168 -4.16 5.13 2.90
C GLY A 168 -3.67 4.91 4.33
N ALA A 169 -4.21 3.90 5.02
CA ALA A 169 -3.72 3.53 6.36
C ALA A 169 -2.26 3.05 6.33
N TYR A 170 -1.89 2.28 5.31
CA TYR A 170 -0.52 1.83 5.08
C TYR A 170 0.46 2.99 4.87
N ALA A 171 0.04 4.02 4.12
CA ALA A 171 0.81 5.25 3.96
C ALA A 171 0.96 6.00 5.29
N HIS A 172 -0.11 6.11 6.10
CA HIS A 172 -0.03 6.71 7.44
C HIS A 172 0.99 6.00 8.33
N VAL A 173 0.98 4.67 8.38
CA VAL A 173 1.95 3.88 9.13
C VAL A 173 3.36 4.10 8.61
N THR A 174 3.54 4.12 7.29
CA THR A 174 4.84 4.33 6.65
C THR A 174 5.44 5.70 7.03
N LEU A 175 4.63 6.76 7.05
CA LEU A 175 5.10 8.09 7.47
C LEU A 175 5.54 8.11 8.94
N VAL A 176 4.84 7.38 9.81
CA VAL A 176 5.22 7.25 11.23
C VAL A 176 6.54 6.48 11.37
N GLU A 177 6.68 5.38 10.64
CA GLU A 177 7.88 4.53 10.65
C GLU A 177 9.12 5.31 10.23
N PHE A 178 9.02 6.09 9.15
CA PHE A 178 10.12 6.91 8.64
C PHE A 178 10.05 8.36 9.12
N SER A 179 9.42 8.61 10.28
CA SER A 179 9.21 9.98 10.79
C SER A 179 10.52 10.73 11.06
N ASP A 180 11.59 10.01 11.39
CA ASP A 180 12.92 10.58 11.62
C ASP A 180 13.57 11.11 10.32
N HIS A 181 13.04 10.74 9.15
CA HIS A 181 13.50 11.20 7.82
C HIS A 181 12.58 12.28 7.22
N LEU A 182 11.55 12.75 7.95
CA LEU A 182 10.66 13.80 7.47
C LEU A 182 11.30 15.18 7.61
N GLU A 183 11.30 15.98 6.55
CA GLU A 183 11.75 17.39 6.59
C GLU A 183 10.90 18.23 7.56
N ASP A 184 9.58 18.02 7.55
CA ASP A 184 8.63 18.71 8.43
C ASP A 184 7.57 17.72 8.92
N ILE A 185 7.80 17.23 10.13
CA ILE A 185 6.92 16.28 10.81
C ILE A 185 5.55 16.91 11.14
N ASN A 186 5.51 18.20 11.45
CA ASN A 186 4.27 18.88 11.80
C ASN A 186 3.38 19.09 10.57
N LYS A 187 3.96 19.50 9.44
CA LYS A 187 3.24 19.58 8.16
C LYS A 187 2.71 18.22 7.72
N THR A 188 3.48 17.16 7.93
CA THR A 188 3.04 15.79 7.64
C THR A 188 1.87 15.38 8.53
N PHE A 189 1.95 15.65 9.83
CA PHE A 189 0.88 15.39 10.78
C PHE A 189 -0.42 16.12 10.41
N LEU A 190 -0.34 17.41 10.07
CA LEU A 190 -1.50 18.20 9.66
C LEU A 190 -2.19 17.64 8.41
N LEU A 191 -1.41 17.17 7.42
CA LEU A 191 -1.97 16.50 6.24
C LEU A 191 -2.72 15.22 6.62
N MET A 192 -2.15 14.39 7.50
CA MET A 192 -2.80 13.16 7.94
C MET A 192 -4.09 13.46 8.74
N GLU A 193 -4.09 14.52 9.54
CA GLU A 193 -5.26 14.99 10.30
C GLU A 193 -6.39 15.47 9.39
N GLU A 194 -6.07 16.26 8.37
CA GLU A 194 -7.03 16.77 7.39
C GLU A 194 -7.78 15.64 6.67
N VAL A 195 -7.06 14.58 6.26
CA VAL A 195 -7.68 13.41 5.62
C VAL A 195 -8.55 12.62 6.59
N GLN A 196 -8.13 12.50 7.87
CA GLN A 196 -8.94 11.82 8.86
C GLN A 196 -10.24 12.59 9.14
N ASP A 197 -10.16 13.91 9.28
CA ASP A 197 -11.33 14.75 9.53
C ASP A 197 -12.34 14.67 8.37
N LEU A 198 -11.86 14.67 7.13
CA LEU A 198 -12.72 14.49 5.95
C LEU A 198 -13.41 13.12 5.93
N ARG A 199 -12.75 12.07 6.45
CA ARG A 199 -13.27 10.70 6.45
C ARG A 199 -14.31 10.45 7.53
N LYS A 200 -14.25 11.14 8.68
CA LYS A 200 -15.21 10.98 9.79
C LYS A 200 -16.67 11.15 9.34
N ASP A 201 -16.90 11.99 8.33
CA ASP A 201 -18.22 12.26 7.78
C ASP A 201 -18.72 11.18 6.80
N THR A 202 -17.83 10.29 6.33
CA THR A 202 -18.09 9.39 5.20
C THR A 202 -17.89 7.91 5.52
N TYR A 203 -16.94 7.55 6.39
CA TYR A 203 -16.53 6.17 6.67
C TYR A 203 -16.16 5.94 8.14
N VAL A 204 -16.15 4.67 8.56
CA VAL A 204 -15.60 4.26 9.87
C VAL A 204 -14.08 4.31 9.78
N ASP A 205 -13.44 5.03 10.71
CA ASP A 205 -11.99 5.15 10.76
C ASP A 205 -11.29 3.78 10.93
N GLU A 206 -10.20 3.60 10.18
CA GLU A 206 -9.38 2.40 10.24
C GLU A 206 -8.58 2.41 11.55
N PRO A 207 -8.64 1.34 12.38
CA PRO A 207 -7.96 1.33 13.68
C PRO A 207 -6.45 1.57 13.59
N VAL A 208 -5.77 1.03 12.56
CA VAL A 208 -4.33 1.23 12.36
C VAL A 208 -4.01 2.67 11.94
N SER A 209 -4.87 3.31 11.15
CA SER A 209 -4.78 4.72 10.80
C SER A 209 -4.92 5.61 12.04
N ILE A 210 -5.86 5.31 12.95
CA ILE A 210 -5.99 6.03 14.23
C ILE A 210 -4.72 5.86 15.07
N TRP A 211 -4.18 4.64 15.14
CA TRP A 211 -2.92 4.38 15.84
C TRP A 211 -1.77 5.21 15.25
N ALA A 212 -1.62 5.21 13.93
CA ALA A 212 -0.57 5.96 13.24
C ALA A 212 -0.70 7.47 13.50
N MET A 213 -1.93 8.00 13.47
CA MET A 213 -2.22 9.39 13.83
C MET A 213 -1.77 9.74 15.25
N ASN A 214 -2.06 8.88 16.22
CA ASN A 214 -1.65 9.11 17.61
C ASN A 214 -0.12 9.04 17.79
N MET A 215 0.54 8.13 17.07
CA MET A 215 2.01 8.03 17.08
C MET A 215 2.66 9.25 16.44
N MET A 216 2.17 9.70 15.29
CA MET A 216 2.66 10.91 14.63
C MET A 216 2.47 12.13 15.52
N ARG A 217 1.29 12.27 16.16
CA ARG A 217 1.02 13.36 17.11
C ARG A 217 2.05 13.36 18.25
N LYS A 218 2.37 12.20 18.80
CA LYS A 218 3.41 12.07 19.84
C LYS A 218 4.78 12.52 19.30
N ARG A 219 5.18 12.07 18.11
CA ARG A 219 6.45 12.46 17.49
C ARG A 219 6.56 13.98 17.27
N VAL A 220 5.48 14.65 16.86
CA VAL A 220 5.41 16.12 16.77
C VAL A 220 5.64 16.77 18.13
N TYR A 221 4.99 16.28 19.18
CA TYR A 221 5.19 16.80 20.54
C TYR A 221 6.63 16.61 21.04
N ASP A 222 7.22 15.45 20.79
CA ASP A 222 8.59 15.14 21.19
C ASP A 222 9.59 16.04 20.45
N ALA A 223 9.43 16.23 19.14
CA ALA A 223 10.26 17.13 18.34
C ALA A 223 10.18 18.61 18.77
N ALA A 224 9.02 19.05 19.30
CA ALA A 224 8.83 20.40 19.81
C ALA A 224 9.45 20.62 21.21
N ARG A 225 9.90 19.56 21.90
CA ARG A 225 10.50 19.63 23.25
C ARG A 225 11.79 18.79 23.34
N PRO A 226 12.88 19.22 22.69
CA PRO A 226 14.15 18.49 22.74
C PRO A 226 14.81 18.46 24.13
N GLU A 227 14.36 19.31 25.07
CA GLU A 227 15.00 19.52 26.37
C GLU A 227 14.71 18.44 27.43
N LEU A 228 13.89 17.41 27.12
CA LEU A 228 13.59 16.29 28.03
C LEU A 228 14.40 15.01 27.72
N GLU A 229 15.47 15.10 26.93
CA GLU A 229 16.36 13.95 26.62
C GLU A 229 17.44 13.69 27.70
N THR A 230 17.39 14.35 28.85
CA THR A 230 18.22 13.94 29.98
C THR A 230 17.51 12.86 30.78
N ARG A 231 17.85 11.60 30.45
CA ARG A 231 17.54 10.37 31.20
C ARG A 231 16.24 9.67 30.79
N THR A 232 16.12 9.36 29.51
CA THR A 232 15.50 8.08 29.15
C THR A 232 16.67 7.13 28.92
N GLU A 233 16.84 6.15 29.80
CA GLU A 233 17.72 5.01 29.51
C GLU A 233 17.37 4.55 28.10
N THR A 234 18.39 4.45 27.25
CA THR A 234 18.28 3.81 25.94
C THR A 234 17.76 2.41 26.18
N LEU A 235 16.43 2.25 26.14
CA LEU A 235 15.83 0.95 25.90
C LEU A 235 16.55 0.43 24.66
N PRO A 236 17.12 -0.79 24.72
CA PRO A 236 17.87 -1.34 23.60
C PRO A 236 16.98 -1.18 22.38
N GLY A 237 17.57 -0.59 21.32
CA GLY A 237 16.87 -0.23 20.11
C GLY A 237 15.83 -1.30 19.81
N LEU A 238 14.56 -0.91 19.80
CA LEU A 238 13.52 -1.78 19.28
C LEU A 238 13.87 -1.92 17.80
N ASP A 239 14.74 -2.87 17.48
CA ASP A 239 14.94 -3.50 16.17
C ASP A 239 13.64 -4.25 15.83
N VAL A 240 12.53 -3.53 15.85
CA VAL A 240 11.23 -3.99 15.39
C VAL A 240 11.07 -3.34 14.03
N TRP A 241 11.94 -3.76 13.12
CA TRP A 241 11.61 -3.84 11.71
C TRP A 241 10.50 -4.89 11.61
N TRP A 242 9.25 -4.47 11.82
CA TRP A 242 8.12 -5.29 11.43
C TRP A 242 7.78 -4.92 9.99
N PRO A 243 8.24 -5.67 8.98
CA PRO A 243 7.55 -5.60 7.71
C PRO A 243 6.13 -6.09 8.02
N PRO A 244 5.08 -5.36 7.61
CA PRO A 244 3.69 -5.77 7.85
C PRO A 244 3.34 -7.17 7.28
N PHE A 245 4.27 -7.78 6.55
CA PHE A 245 4.17 -9.12 6.00
C PHE A 245 4.66 -10.25 6.93
N GLU A 246 5.50 -10.01 7.93
CA GLU A 246 5.97 -11.11 8.82
C GLU A 246 4.92 -11.54 9.85
N ALA A 247 4.06 -10.62 10.28
CA ALA A 247 2.85 -10.97 11.05
C ALA A 247 1.87 -11.86 10.24
N LEU A 248 2.00 -11.87 8.91
CA LEU A 248 1.15 -12.64 7.99
C LEU A 248 1.75 -14.01 7.62
N SER A 249 3.03 -14.26 7.93
CA SER A 249 3.74 -15.49 7.56
C SER A 249 3.94 -16.47 8.72
N THR A 250 3.46 -16.17 9.94
CA THR A 250 3.49 -17.15 11.04
C THR A 250 2.47 -18.25 10.76
N ARG A 251 2.94 -19.27 10.05
CA ARG A 251 2.35 -20.60 9.96
C ARG A 251 2.41 -21.23 11.36
N ARG A 252 1.58 -20.76 12.30
CA ARG A 252 1.20 -21.57 13.45
C ARG A 252 0.28 -22.64 12.91
N GLU A 253 0.88 -23.77 12.54
CA GLU A 253 0.17 -25.04 12.48
C GLU A 253 -0.50 -25.21 13.85
N TYR A 254 -1.79 -24.89 13.93
CA TYR A 254 -2.64 -25.40 14.98
C TYR A 254 -2.69 -26.90 14.75
N THR A 255 -1.71 -27.62 15.29
CA THR A 255 -1.88 -29.03 15.58
C THR A 255 -3.12 -29.13 16.46
N SER A 256 -4.21 -29.64 15.89
CA SER A 256 -5.40 -30.03 16.63
C SER A 256 -4.95 -30.87 17.81
N THR A 257 -4.98 -30.28 19.01
CA THR A 257 -4.95 -31.06 20.23
C THR A 257 -6.20 -31.91 20.22
N GLU A 258 -5.96 -33.22 20.19
CA GLU A 258 -6.93 -34.29 20.29
C GLU A 258 -7.97 -33.97 21.36
N VAL A 259 -9.24 -34.02 20.96
CA VAL A 259 -10.33 -34.13 21.92
C VAL A 259 -10.17 -35.50 22.56
N SER A 260 -9.59 -35.51 23.76
CA SER A 260 -9.66 -36.66 24.65
C SER A 260 -11.13 -36.91 24.95
N GLU A 261 -11.72 -37.94 24.35
CA GLU A 261 -12.88 -38.60 24.92
C GLU A 261 -12.46 -39.08 26.32
N GLY A 262 -12.98 -38.40 27.33
CA GLY A 262 -12.81 -38.75 28.72
C GLY A 262 -14.16 -39.20 29.25
N ASP A 263 -14.24 -40.50 29.54
CA ASP A 263 -15.30 -41.17 30.30
C ASP A 263 -15.84 -40.33 31.46
N GLN A 264 -17.17 -40.18 31.51
CA GLN A 264 -18.00 -40.30 32.72
C GLN A 264 -19.49 -40.34 32.38
#